data_AF-A0A3B4B8Z0-F1
#
_entry.id   AF-A0A3B4B8Z0-F1
#
_cell.length_a   1.000
_cell.length_b   1.000
_cell.length_c   1.000
_cell.angle_alpha   90.00
_cell.angle_beta   90.00
_cell.angle_gamma   90.00
#
_symmetry.space_group_name_H-M   'P 1'
#
loop_
_entity.id
_entity.type
_entity.pdbx_description
1 polymer ?
#
loop_
_entity_poly.entity_id
_entity_poly.type
_entity_poly.pdbx_seq_one_letter_code
_entity_poly.pdbx_strand_id
1 'polypeptide(L)'
;GSWCLPDKYLEENYCRNPDGDPRPWCFTTSSTKRWDFCSIPRCGEGIAYRGTVAVTESGKTCQSWSSQTPHKHNRTPDNYPCKGLDNNYCRNPDNERQPWCYTTDPETRWEYCSVPKCSNASGPSDEAVIPPDEEDCYEGDGSSYRGVTSETISGKKCQAWSSMSPHVHQKTPQTFPNA
;
A
#
# COMPACT_ATOMS: atom_id res chain seq x y z
N GLY A 1 34.00 -12.32 -3.45
CA GLY A 1 32.98 -13.36 -3.19
C GLY A 1 31.68 -12.62 -2.93
N SER A 2 30.74 -12.69 -3.87
CA SER A 2 29.45 -12.00 -3.78
C SER A 2 28.52 -12.79 -2.88
N TRP A 3 28.16 -12.22 -1.74
CA TRP A 3 27.02 -12.70 -0.96
C TRP A 3 25.75 -12.16 -1.63
N CYS A 4 25.19 -12.92 -2.58
CA CYS A 4 23.78 -12.70 -2.93
C CYS A 4 22.96 -13.16 -1.72
N LEU A 5 22.40 -12.21 -0.97
CA LEU A 5 21.28 -12.52 -0.09
C LEU A 5 20.20 -13.15 -0.97
N PRO A 6 19.66 -14.33 -0.63
CA PRO A 6 18.71 -15.01 -1.50
C PRO A 6 17.46 -14.13 -1.68
N ASP A 7 16.99 -14.08 -2.93
CA ASP A 7 16.08 -13.10 -3.54
C ASP A 7 14.66 -13.03 -2.96
N LYS A 8 14.48 -13.33 -1.67
CA LYS A 8 13.15 -13.56 -1.12
C LYS A 8 13.10 -13.70 0.44
N TYR A 9 14.26 -13.96 1.08
CA TYR A 9 14.52 -14.18 2.52
C TYR A 9 13.42 -13.75 3.55
N LEU A 10 12.88 -14.76 4.26
CA LEU A 10 11.93 -14.65 5.38
C LEU A 10 12.58 -14.13 6.68
N GLU A 11 13.01 -12.87 6.68
CA GLU A 11 13.68 -12.23 7.82
C GLU A 11 12.72 -11.80 8.95
N GLU A 12 13.13 -12.02 10.20
CA GLU A 12 12.43 -11.59 11.41
C GLU A 12 10.92 -11.88 11.35
N ASN A 13 10.09 -10.85 11.53
CA ASN A 13 8.64 -10.86 11.34
C ASN A 13 8.20 -9.90 10.23
N TYR A 14 9.10 -9.57 9.30
CA TYR A 14 8.77 -8.64 8.22
C TYR A 14 7.86 -9.29 7.19
N CYS A 15 6.97 -8.51 6.62
CA CYS A 15 6.04 -8.96 5.61
C CYS A 15 6.77 -9.46 4.35
N ARG A 16 6.37 -10.61 3.84
CA ARG A 16 6.98 -11.25 2.66
C ARG A 16 5.90 -11.91 1.81
N ASN A 17 6.25 -12.29 0.59
CA ASN A 17 5.38 -13.06 -0.29
C ASN A 17 6.13 -14.28 -0.88
N PRO A 18 6.31 -15.33 -0.07
CA PRO A 18 7.08 -16.51 -0.49
C PRO A 18 6.35 -17.43 -1.47
N ASP A 19 5.03 -17.30 -1.58
CA ASP A 19 4.13 -18.26 -2.22
C ASP A 19 3.32 -17.70 -3.40
N GLY A 20 3.60 -16.48 -3.83
CA GLY A 20 2.94 -15.87 -4.99
C GLY A 20 1.51 -15.43 -4.70
N ASP A 21 1.21 -15.14 -3.43
CA ASP A 21 -0.02 -14.49 -3.03
C ASP A 21 -0.15 -13.11 -3.70
N PRO A 22 -1.32 -12.46 -3.74
CA PRO A 22 -1.49 -11.20 -4.46
C PRO A 22 -0.68 -10.00 -3.91
N ARG A 23 -0.17 -10.08 -2.68
CA ARG A 23 0.63 -9.05 -2.00
C ARG A 23 1.39 -9.63 -0.79
N PRO A 24 2.38 -8.92 -0.22
CA PRO A 24 3.07 -9.37 0.97
C PRO A 24 2.13 -9.53 2.17
N TRP A 25 2.41 -10.56 2.98
CA TRP A 25 1.62 -10.97 4.12
C TRP A 25 2.53 -11.49 5.24
N CYS A 26 1.92 -11.78 6.39
CA CYS A 26 2.62 -12.46 7.49
C CYS A 26 1.64 -13.30 8.32
N PHE A 27 2.16 -14.28 9.08
CA PHE A 27 1.42 -14.83 10.21
C PHE A 27 1.25 -13.75 11.28
N THR A 28 0.15 -13.75 12.03
CA THR A 28 -0.07 -12.70 13.04
C THR A 28 0.16 -13.21 14.46
N THR A 29 0.50 -12.32 15.38
CA THR A 29 0.56 -12.61 16.82
C THR A 29 -0.83 -12.81 17.44
N SER A 30 -1.92 -12.60 16.70
CA SER A 30 -3.30 -12.80 17.15
C SER A 30 -3.67 -14.27 17.10
N SER A 31 -4.11 -14.85 18.21
CA SER A 31 -4.62 -16.23 18.25
C SER A 31 -5.84 -16.44 17.35
N THR A 32 -6.64 -15.40 17.15
CA THR A 32 -7.89 -15.44 16.35
C THR A 32 -7.72 -15.14 14.86
N LYS A 33 -6.54 -14.69 14.42
CA LYS A 33 -6.28 -14.39 13.00
C LYS A 33 -4.92 -14.96 12.62
N ARG A 34 -4.94 -16.11 11.95
CA ARG A 34 -3.72 -16.88 11.65
C ARG A 34 -2.72 -16.09 10.80
N TRP A 35 -3.21 -15.42 9.76
CA TRP A 35 -2.40 -14.63 8.84
C TRP A 35 -3.25 -13.47 8.31
N ASP A 36 -2.59 -12.46 7.74
CA ASP A 36 -3.25 -11.34 7.08
C ASP A 36 -2.29 -10.65 6.10
N PHE A 37 -2.85 -9.92 5.14
CA PHE A 37 -2.05 -9.08 4.25
C PHE A 37 -1.46 -7.87 4.98
N CYS A 38 -0.29 -7.45 4.53
CA CYS A 38 0.43 -6.35 5.14
C CYS A 38 0.00 -4.97 4.63
N SER A 39 0.10 -3.96 5.49
CA SER A 39 -0.26 -2.58 5.21
C SER A 39 0.79 -1.83 4.38
N ILE A 40 1.47 -2.54 3.46
CA ILE A 40 2.49 -1.97 2.58
C ILE A 40 1.78 -1.37 1.37
N PRO A 41 2.01 -0.10 1.02
CA PRO A 41 1.48 0.49 -0.20
C PRO A 41 2.09 -0.16 -1.45
N ARG A 42 1.36 -0.21 -2.57
CA ARG A 42 2.01 -0.50 -3.86
C ARG A 42 2.74 0.72 -4.39
N CYS A 43 3.90 0.49 -4.98
CA CYS A 43 4.67 1.55 -5.61
C CYS A 43 3.87 2.15 -6.78
N GLY A 44 3.87 3.48 -6.90
CA GLY A 44 3.26 4.17 -8.03
C GLY A 44 1.72 4.18 -8.09
N GLU A 45 1.00 3.66 -7.08
CA GLU A 45 -0.48 3.72 -7.04
C GLU A 45 -1.02 5.06 -6.50
N GLY A 46 -0.15 6.06 -6.31
CA GLY A 46 -0.56 7.40 -5.90
C GLY A 46 -1.17 7.48 -4.49
N ILE A 47 -0.88 6.53 -3.60
CA ILE A 47 -1.29 6.57 -2.18
C ILE A 47 -0.72 7.82 -1.49
N ALA A 48 0.54 8.14 -1.81
CA ALA A 48 1.22 9.36 -1.36
C ALA A 48 0.88 10.59 -2.21
N TYR A 49 0.05 10.47 -3.26
CA TYR A 49 -0.28 11.61 -4.11
C TYR A 49 -0.98 12.70 -3.29
N ARG A 50 -0.39 13.90 -3.28
CA ARG A 50 -0.93 15.10 -2.61
C ARG A 50 -1.12 16.29 -3.55
N GLY A 51 -1.07 16.06 -4.86
CA GLY A 51 -1.38 17.09 -5.85
C GLY A 51 -2.85 17.50 -5.85
N THR A 52 -3.19 18.46 -6.70
CA THR A 52 -4.49 19.16 -6.71
C THR A 52 -5.37 18.81 -7.92
N VAL A 53 -5.07 17.72 -8.63
CA VAL A 53 -5.95 17.23 -9.72
C VAL A 53 -7.32 16.92 -9.13
N ALA A 54 -8.38 17.48 -9.71
CA ALA A 54 -9.77 17.41 -9.23
C ALA A 54 -10.75 17.01 -10.36
N VAL A 55 -10.24 16.30 -11.36
CA VAL A 55 -10.97 15.88 -12.56
C VAL A 55 -10.60 14.44 -12.89
N THR A 56 -11.60 13.64 -13.28
CA THR A 56 -11.44 12.21 -13.59
C THR A 56 -10.80 11.99 -14.97
N GLU A 57 -10.44 10.75 -15.29
CA GLU A 57 -9.92 10.35 -16.61
C GLU A 57 -10.84 10.77 -17.76
N SER A 58 -12.16 10.58 -17.61
CA SER A 58 -13.13 11.04 -18.60
C SER A 58 -13.51 12.52 -18.47
N GLY A 59 -12.82 13.31 -17.64
CA GLY A 59 -13.06 14.75 -17.48
C GLY A 59 -14.22 15.14 -16.57
N LYS A 60 -14.73 14.24 -15.72
CA LYS A 60 -15.80 14.58 -14.75
C LYS A 60 -15.21 15.33 -13.56
N THR A 61 -15.94 16.32 -13.06
CA THR A 61 -15.52 17.05 -11.85
C THR A 61 -15.64 16.16 -10.62
N CYS A 62 -14.62 16.20 -9.77
CA CYS A 62 -14.65 15.48 -8.51
C CYS A 62 -15.60 16.13 -7.48
N GLN A 63 -16.35 15.30 -6.77
CA GLN A 63 -17.09 15.65 -5.56
C GLN A 63 -16.11 15.83 -4.39
N SER A 64 -16.36 16.82 -3.54
CA SER A 64 -15.58 17.03 -2.31
C SER A 64 -15.69 15.83 -1.37
N TRP A 65 -14.56 15.41 -0.75
CA TRP A 65 -14.53 14.33 0.23
C TRP A 65 -15.33 14.64 1.51
N SER A 66 -15.58 15.92 1.79
CA SER A 66 -16.48 16.34 2.88
C SER A 66 -17.95 16.42 2.46
N SER A 67 -18.26 16.40 1.15
CA SER A 67 -19.62 16.45 0.63
C SER A 67 -20.26 15.06 0.63
N GLN A 68 -21.57 15.01 0.88
CA GLN A 68 -22.39 13.80 0.81
C GLN A 68 -23.38 13.84 -0.37
N THR A 69 -23.12 14.68 -1.37
CA THR A 69 -23.97 14.88 -2.56
C THR A 69 -23.10 15.11 -3.80
N PRO A 70 -23.44 14.50 -4.96
CA PRO A 70 -24.56 13.57 -5.18
C PRO A 70 -24.39 12.19 -4.52
N HIS A 71 -23.15 11.78 -4.23
CA HIS A 71 -22.86 10.43 -3.74
C HIS A 71 -22.58 10.42 -2.24
N LYS A 72 -23.41 9.74 -1.46
CA LYS A 72 -23.11 9.46 -0.04
C LYS A 72 -21.96 8.46 0.09
N HIS A 73 -21.06 8.67 1.04
CA HIS A 73 -19.91 7.79 1.28
C HIS A 73 -19.28 7.95 2.68
N ASN A 74 -18.54 6.92 3.10
CA ASN A 74 -17.84 6.90 4.39
C ASN A 74 -16.38 7.37 4.32
N ARG A 75 -15.83 7.60 3.11
CA ARG A 75 -14.46 8.10 2.93
C ARG A 75 -14.41 9.61 3.12
N THR A 76 -14.55 10.05 4.37
CA THR A 76 -14.53 11.46 4.77
C THR A 76 -13.21 11.79 5.46
N PRO A 77 -12.80 13.07 5.51
CA PRO A 77 -11.64 13.51 6.28
C PRO A 77 -11.72 13.08 7.76
N ASP A 78 -12.90 13.10 8.36
CA ASP A 78 -13.09 12.69 9.76
C ASP A 78 -12.83 11.19 9.99
N ASN A 79 -13.25 10.34 9.04
CA ASN A 79 -13.06 8.89 9.14
C ASN A 79 -11.63 8.46 8.74
N TYR A 80 -10.97 9.27 7.91
CA TYR A 80 -9.64 8.99 7.36
C TYR A 80 -8.70 10.21 7.46
N PRO A 81 -8.43 10.73 8.67
CA PRO A 81 -7.74 12.00 8.88
C PRO A 81 -6.31 12.02 8.30
N CYS A 82 -5.64 10.87 8.27
CA CYS A 82 -4.27 10.75 7.76
C CYS A 82 -4.19 10.48 6.24
N LYS A 83 -5.32 10.42 5.53
CA LYS A 83 -5.35 10.13 4.08
C LYS A 83 -5.31 11.38 3.19
N GLY A 84 -5.23 12.57 3.79
CA GLY A 84 -5.12 13.85 3.07
C GLY A 84 -6.31 14.09 2.14
N LEU A 85 -7.53 13.77 2.59
CA LEU A 85 -8.77 13.91 1.81
C LEU A 85 -9.23 15.37 1.69
N ASP A 86 -8.34 16.23 1.20
CA ASP A 86 -8.55 17.67 1.11
C ASP A 86 -9.38 18.05 -0.12
N ASN A 87 -10.36 18.94 0.06
CA ASN A 87 -11.25 19.43 -1.00
C ASN A 87 -11.85 18.27 -1.81
N ASN A 88 -11.76 18.35 -3.13
CA ASN A 88 -12.20 17.34 -4.09
C ASN A 88 -11.01 16.77 -4.89
N TYR A 89 -9.80 16.82 -4.34
CA TYR A 89 -8.62 16.35 -5.06
C TYR A 89 -8.60 14.82 -5.14
N CYS A 90 -8.10 14.28 -6.25
CA CYS A 90 -7.97 12.85 -6.44
C CYS A 90 -7.04 12.25 -5.37
N ARG A 91 -7.47 11.16 -4.74
CA ARG A 91 -6.74 10.48 -3.67
C ARG A 91 -6.90 8.97 -3.80
N ASN A 92 -6.00 8.24 -3.16
CA ASN A 92 -6.09 6.81 -3.04
C ASN A 92 -6.07 6.41 -1.55
N PRO A 93 -7.20 6.58 -0.81
CA PRO A 93 -7.24 6.30 0.62
C PRO A 93 -7.24 4.81 0.96
N ASP A 94 -7.59 3.97 -0.01
CA ASP A 94 -7.99 2.57 0.16
C ASP A 94 -7.16 1.57 -0.67
N ASN A 95 -5.99 2.00 -1.14
CA ASN A 95 -5.01 1.15 -1.83
C ASN A 95 -5.58 0.55 -3.14
N GLU A 96 -6.35 1.36 -3.85
CA GLU A 96 -6.83 1.10 -5.20
C GLU A 96 -5.69 1.29 -6.22
N ARG A 97 -5.89 0.91 -7.48
CA ARG A 97 -4.82 0.95 -8.50
C ARG A 97 -4.24 2.34 -8.80
N GLN A 98 -5.01 3.40 -8.61
CA GLN A 98 -4.57 4.79 -8.83
C GLN A 98 -5.48 5.78 -8.09
N PRO A 99 -5.07 7.05 -7.93
CA PRO A 99 -5.94 8.06 -7.34
C PRO A 99 -7.26 8.17 -8.08
N TRP A 100 -8.31 8.34 -7.30
CA TRP A 100 -9.69 8.41 -7.76
C TRP A 100 -10.44 9.46 -6.95
N CYS A 101 -11.67 9.76 -7.37
CA CYS A 101 -12.59 10.59 -6.60
C CYS A 101 -14.04 10.16 -6.83
N TYR A 102 -14.93 10.48 -5.90
CA TYR A 102 -16.37 10.54 -6.21
C TYR A 102 -16.60 11.63 -7.25
N THR A 103 -17.57 11.49 -8.14
CA THR A 103 -17.82 12.50 -9.18
C THR A 103 -19.03 13.36 -8.85
N THR A 104 -19.16 14.54 -9.45
CA THR A 104 -20.38 15.36 -9.35
C THR A 104 -21.49 14.90 -10.30
N ASP A 105 -21.22 13.91 -11.16
CA ASP A 105 -22.20 13.31 -12.07
C ASP A 105 -23.04 12.26 -11.29
N PRO A 106 -24.37 12.40 -11.21
CA PRO A 106 -25.24 11.43 -10.53
C PRO A 106 -25.17 10.01 -11.09
N GLU A 107 -24.82 9.83 -12.37
CA GLU A 107 -24.75 8.52 -13.02
C GLU A 107 -23.41 7.81 -12.79
N THR A 108 -22.36 8.57 -12.46
CA THR A 108 -21.01 8.05 -12.25
C THR A 108 -20.59 8.22 -10.81
N ARG A 109 -20.77 7.17 -9.99
CA ARG A 109 -20.46 7.25 -8.55
C ARG A 109 -19.04 7.70 -8.25
N TRP A 110 -18.06 7.07 -8.86
CA TRP A 110 -16.64 7.36 -8.69
C TRP A 110 -15.90 6.96 -9.95
N GLU A 111 -14.73 7.56 -10.16
CA GLU A 111 -13.87 7.25 -11.31
C GLU A 111 -12.41 7.54 -10.96
N TYR A 112 -11.50 6.88 -11.67
CA TYR A 112 -10.08 7.17 -11.59
C TYR A 112 -9.72 8.56 -12.11
N CYS A 113 -8.53 9.02 -11.71
CA CYS A 113 -7.93 10.24 -12.21
C CYS A 113 -6.60 9.93 -12.90
N SER A 114 -6.35 10.59 -14.04
CA SER A 114 -5.03 10.60 -14.67
C SER A 114 -4.10 11.56 -13.93
N VAL A 115 -3.49 11.10 -12.84
CA VAL A 115 -2.45 11.87 -12.15
C VAL A 115 -1.09 11.67 -12.84
N PRO A 116 -0.25 12.71 -12.96
CA PRO A 116 1.11 12.54 -13.46
C PRO A 116 1.88 11.57 -12.57
N LYS A 117 2.51 10.56 -13.18
CA LYS A 117 3.46 9.69 -12.48
C LYS A 117 4.72 10.51 -12.19
N CYS A 118 5.29 10.34 -11.00
CA CYS A 118 6.63 10.87 -10.73
C CYS A 118 7.59 10.21 -11.71
N SER A 119 8.29 11.01 -12.52
CA SER A 119 9.39 10.52 -13.31
C SER A 119 10.48 10.08 -12.34
N ASN A 120 10.92 8.82 -12.40
CA ASN A 120 12.24 8.44 -11.88
C ASN A 120 13.31 9.07 -12.77
N ALA A 121 13.34 10.41 -12.83
CA ALA A 121 14.42 11.13 -13.45
C ALA A 121 15.53 11.15 -12.41
N SER A 122 16.49 10.25 -12.60
CA SER A 122 17.87 10.42 -12.18
C SER A 122 18.37 11.80 -12.61
N GLY A 123 18.08 12.81 -11.80
CA GLY A 123 18.78 14.08 -11.82
C GLY A 123 20.10 13.90 -11.06
N PRO A 124 21.21 14.47 -11.54
CA PRO A 124 22.44 14.46 -10.77
C PRO A 124 22.24 15.32 -9.51
N SER A 125 22.49 14.69 -8.36
CA SER A 125 22.76 15.24 -7.04
C SER A 125 22.61 16.75 -6.84
N ASP A 126 21.70 17.14 -5.94
CA ASP A 126 22.10 17.76 -4.67
C ASP A 126 20.97 17.52 -3.63
N GLU A 127 21.28 16.70 -2.62
CA GLU A 127 20.51 16.40 -1.39
C GLU A 127 18.97 16.50 -1.46
N ALA A 128 18.34 15.55 -2.15
CA ALA A 128 16.97 15.18 -1.81
C ALA A 128 17.02 14.32 -0.54
N VAL A 129 16.62 14.87 0.61
CA VAL A 129 16.19 14.05 1.75
C VAL A 129 14.95 13.31 1.27
N ILE A 130 15.13 12.09 0.76
CA ILE A 130 14.03 11.20 0.42
C ILE A 130 13.26 10.97 1.72
N PRO A 131 11.96 11.30 1.79
CA PRO A 131 11.15 10.93 2.95
C PRO A 131 11.23 9.41 3.11
N PRO A 132 11.55 8.88 4.31
CA PRO A 132 11.67 7.43 4.54
C PRO A 132 10.40 6.63 4.19
N ASP A 133 9.28 7.32 3.96
CA ASP A 133 7.98 6.73 3.66
C ASP A 133 7.71 6.52 2.16
N GLU A 134 8.58 6.97 1.25
CA GLU A 134 8.45 6.71 -0.20
C GLU A 134 9.20 5.46 -0.68
N GLU A 135 10.12 4.89 0.11
CA GLU A 135 10.85 3.66 -0.26
C GLU A 135 10.19 2.35 0.24
N ASP A 136 9.23 2.42 1.19
CA ASP A 136 8.60 1.21 1.75
C ASP A 136 7.31 0.81 1.02
N CYS A 137 7.41 0.52 -0.27
CA CYS A 137 6.31 0.05 -1.11
C CYS A 137 6.64 -1.27 -1.81
N TYR A 138 5.62 -2.00 -2.29
CA TYR A 138 5.82 -3.23 -3.06
C TYR A 138 5.41 -3.08 -4.53
N GLU A 139 6.14 -3.74 -5.42
CA GLU A 139 5.82 -3.83 -6.86
C GLU A 139 5.21 -5.19 -7.20
N GLY A 140 4.33 -5.24 -8.20
CA GLY A 140 3.70 -6.49 -8.65
C GLY A 140 2.91 -7.20 -7.54
N ASP A 141 3.32 -8.43 -7.24
CA ASP A 141 2.81 -9.24 -6.12
C ASP A 141 3.61 -9.03 -4.82
N GLY A 142 4.69 -8.25 -4.86
CA GLY A 142 5.57 -8.00 -3.72
C GLY A 142 6.46 -9.17 -3.34
N SER A 143 6.66 -10.15 -4.22
CA SER A 143 7.68 -11.20 -4.04
C SER A 143 9.10 -10.63 -3.90
N SER A 144 9.36 -9.48 -4.52
CA SER A 144 10.61 -8.73 -4.39
C SER A 144 10.66 -7.76 -3.20
N TYR A 145 9.58 -7.63 -2.41
CA TYR A 145 9.51 -6.68 -1.31
C TYR A 145 10.51 -7.06 -0.19
N ARG A 146 11.33 -6.07 0.22
CA ARG A 146 12.37 -6.24 1.25
C ARG A 146 12.30 -5.22 2.39
N GLY A 147 11.23 -4.44 2.46
CA GLY A 147 11.04 -3.52 3.57
C GLY A 147 10.82 -4.23 4.91
N VAL A 148 10.72 -3.41 5.94
CA VAL A 148 10.67 -3.83 7.35
C VAL A 148 9.25 -3.73 7.95
N THR A 149 8.24 -3.48 7.11
CA THR A 149 6.85 -3.48 7.57
C THR A 149 6.51 -4.82 8.22
N SER A 150 5.91 -4.76 9.42
CA SER A 150 5.52 -5.92 10.24
C SER A 150 4.11 -5.75 10.84
N GLU A 151 3.27 -4.97 10.15
CA GLU A 151 1.88 -4.73 10.51
C GLU A 151 0.95 -5.06 9.34
N THR A 152 -0.22 -5.59 9.68
CA THR A 152 -1.23 -6.05 8.74
C THR A 152 -2.29 -4.99 8.46
N ILE A 153 -3.05 -5.13 7.38
CA ILE A 153 -4.16 -4.21 7.03
C ILE A 153 -5.18 -4.10 8.18
N SER A 154 -5.36 -5.18 8.96
CA SER A 154 -6.22 -5.17 10.16
C SER A 154 -5.53 -4.67 11.44
N GLY A 155 -4.32 -4.12 11.36
CA GLY A 155 -3.56 -3.57 12.49
C GLY A 155 -2.93 -4.63 13.40
N LYS A 156 -2.89 -5.90 12.98
CA LYS A 156 -2.22 -6.98 13.75
C LYS A 156 -0.72 -6.97 13.50
N LYS A 157 0.06 -7.18 14.56
CA LYS A 157 1.51 -7.38 14.49
C LYS A 157 1.87 -8.75 13.94
N CYS A 158 2.91 -8.80 13.12
CA CYS A 158 3.41 -10.04 12.53
C CYS A 158 4.15 -10.93 13.54
N GLN A 159 3.91 -12.23 13.43
CA GLN A 159 4.68 -13.30 14.05
C GLN A 159 5.97 -13.50 13.26
N ALA A 160 7.09 -13.77 13.94
CA ALA A 160 8.36 -14.07 13.29
C ALA A 160 8.26 -15.36 12.45
N TRP A 161 8.87 -15.37 11.27
CA TRP A 161 8.87 -16.53 10.37
C TRP A 161 9.65 -17.73 10.93
N SER A 162 10.55 -17.50 11.88
CA SER A 162 11.23 -18.56 12.63
C SER A 162 10.40 -19.07 13.81
N SER A 163 9.34 -18.36 14.22
CA SER A 163 8.50 -18.73 15.36
C SER A 163 7.42 -19.72 14.95
N MET A 164 7.13 -20.68 15.83
CA MET A 164 6.00 -21.62 15.71
C MET A 164 4.83 -21.25 16.62
N SER A 165 4.84 -20.05 17.21
CA SER A 165 3.83 -19.56 18.12
C SER A 165 3.45 -18.11 17.81
N PRO A 166 2.14 -17.75 17.85
CA PRO A 166 0.99 -18.62 18.15
C PRO A 166 0.63 -19.61 17.03
N HIS A 167 1.11 -19.42 15.81
CA HIS A 167 0.73 -20.25 14.66
C HIS A 167 1.90 -21.11 14.19
N VAL A 168 1.77 -22.43 14.33
CA VAL A 168 2.73 -23.38 13.73
C VAL A 168 2.59 -23.34 12.20
N HIS A 169 3.70 -23.25 11.47
CA HIS A 169 3.71 -23.23 10.00
C HIS A 169 4.98 -23.82 9.39
N GLN A 170 4.95 -24.10 8.09
CA GLN A 170 6.12 -24.61 7.36
C GLN A 170 6.90 -23.52 6.61
N LYS A 171 6.44 -22.26 6.62
CA LYS A 171 7.11 -21.14 5.97
C LYS A 171 8.20 -20.54 6.85
N THR A 172 9.33 -21.23 6.93
CA THR A 172 10.50 -20.81 7.73
C THR A 172 11.69 -20.48 6.83
N PRO A 173 12.66 -19.68 7.31
CA PRO A 173 13.90 -19.39 6.56
C PRO A 173 14.66 -20.64 6.11
N GLN A 174 14.58 -21.73 6.87
CA GLN A 174 15.27 -22.98 6.57
C GLN A 174 14.60 -23.76 5.43
N THR A 175 13.27 -23.76 5.41
CA THR A 175 12.46 -24.48 4.41
C THR A 175 12.24 -23.68 3.12
N PHE A 176 12.35 -22.35 3.21
CA PHE A 176 12.12 -21.40 2.13
C PHE A 176 13.31 -20.42 2.05
N PRO A 177 14.53 -20.92 1.77
CA PRO A 177 15.75 -20.11 1.83
C PRO A 177 15.81 -19.05 0.72
N ASN A 178 15.15 -19.33 -0.42
CA ASN A 178 15.00 -18.43 -1.56
C ASN A 178 13.54 -18.00 -1.74
N ALA A 179 12.71 -18.06 -0.69
CA ALA A 179 11.31 -17.58 -0.72
C ALA A 179 11.10 -16.34 0.12
#